data_AF-A0A9E0ZIM3-F1
#
_entry.id   AF-A0A9E0ZIM3-F1
#
_cell.length_a   1.000
_cell.length_b   1.000
_cell.length_c   1.000
_cell.angle_alpha   90.00
_cell.angle_beta   90.00
_cell.angle_gamma   90.00
#
_symmetry.space_group_name_H-M   'P 1'
#
loop_
_entity.id
_entity.type
_entity.pdbx_description
1 polymer ?
#
loop_
_entity_poly.entity_id
_entity_poly.type
_entity_poly.pdbx_seq_one_letter_code
_entity_poly.pdbx_strand_id
1 'polypeptide(L)'
;MYNVNDYREALQRRKDFDFGSEEWNLAQAKVQAIVTAMVASGNRYMVQEVVDELYSLNDCGLEISHNAVQFNLWVLESNGYIKEAKTVRTLGWN
;
A
#
# COMPACT_ATOMS: atom_id res chain seq x y z
N MET A 1 6.39 17.77 -0.38
CA MET A 1 6.35 16.43 -0.99
C MET A 1 6.80 15.45 0.09
N TYR A 2 6.07 14.35 0.32
CA TYR A 2 6.44 13.40 1.36
C TYR A 2 7.74 12.65 1.01
N ASN A 3 8.40 12.13 2.05
CA ASN A 3 9.61 11.33 1.96
C ASN A 3 9.48 10.03 2.78
N VAL A 4 10.53 9.20 2.73
CA VAL A 4 10.54 7.89 3.40
C VAL A 4 10.41 7.99 4.92
N ASN A 5 10.90 9.07 5.55
CA ASN A 5 10.73 9.27 6.99
C ASN A 5 9.27 9.59 7.33
N ASP A 6 8.58 10.41 6.54
CA ASP A 6 7.14 10.68 6.74
C ASP A 6 6.33 9.38 6.71
N TYR A 7 6.64 8.48 5.77
CA TYR A 7 6.04 7.16 5.67
C TYR A 7 6.32 6.30 6.91
N ARG A 8 7.58 6.22 7.34
CA ARG A 8 7.99 5.44 8.52
C ARG A 8 7.35 5.94 9.81
N GLU A 9 7.27 7.26 9.99
CA GLU A 9 6.60 7.88 11.13
C GLU A 9 5.11 7.58 11.12
N ALA A 10 4.45 7.64 9.95
CA ALA A 10 3.04 7.28 9.83
C ALA A 10 2.78 5.80 10.14
N LEU A 11 3.66 4.90 9.68
CA LEU A 11 3.59 3.48 10.03
C LEU A 11 3.78 3.23 11.52
N GLN A 12 4.72 3.92 12.15
CA GLN A 12 4.95 3.79 13.59
C GLN A 12 3.71 4.26 14.36
N ARG A 13 3.14 5.40 13.98
CA ARG A 13 1.91 5.90 14.60
C ARG A 13 0.74 4.94 14.46
N ARG A 14 0.59 4.28 13.30
CA ARG A 14 -0.44 3.26 13.09
C ARG A 14 -0.27 2.07 14.05
N LYS A 15 0.96 1.67 14.36
CA LYS A 15 1.26 0.56 15.28
C LYS A 15 0.94 0.86 16.75
N ASP A 16 0.76 2.14 17.10
CA ASP A 16 0.40 2.54 18.46
C ASP A 16 -1.08 2.25 18.81
N PHE A 17 -1.90 1.85 17.84
CA PHE A 17 -3.34 1.69 17.98
C PHE A 17 -3.80 0.27 17.66
N ASP A 18 -4.90 -0.15 18.29
CA ASP A 18 -5.51 -1.46 18.05
C ASP A 18 -6.07 -1.55 16.63
N PHE A 19 -5.80 -2.65 15.94
CA PHE A 19 -6.25 -2.88 14.58
C PHE A 19 -7.78 -2.71 14.45
N GLY A 20 -8.21 -1.83 13.54
CA GLY A 20 -9.62 -1.54 13.30
C GLY A 20 -10.26 -0.49 14.21
N SER A 21 -9.55 0.02 15.23
CA SER A 21 -9.99 1.19 16.01
C SER A 21 -10.12 2.45 15.14
N GLU A 22 -10.85 3.45 15.62
CA GLU A 22 -11.00 4.73 14.92
C GLU A 22 -9.64 5.40 14.67
N GLU A 23 -8.78 5.39 15.68
CA GLU A 23 -7.43 5.94 15.63
C GLU A 23 -6.53 5.16 14.66
N TRP A 24 -6.64 3.83 14.64
CA TRP A 24 -5.93 3.01 13.68
C TRP A 24 -6.38 3.30 12.24
N ASN A 25 -7.69 3.42 12.01
CA ASN A 25 -8.23 3.74 10.68
C ASN A 25 -7.76 5.13 10.21
N LEU A 26 -7.72 6.12 11.11
CA LEU A 26 -7.18 7.45 10.80
C LEU A 26 -5.68 7.40 10.46
N ALA A 27 -4.91 6.65 11.25
CA ALA A 27 -3.48 6.46 10.99
C ALA A 27 -3.24 5.71 9.67
N GLN A 28 -4.05 4.71 9.36
CA GLN A 28 -4.01 3.97 8.09
C GLN A 28 -4.32 4.87 6.89
N ALA A 29 -5.33 5.75 7.00
CA ALA A 29 -5.63 6.72 5.95
C ALA A 29 -4.44 7.68 5.69
N LYS A 30 -3.72 8.09 6.74
CA LYS A 30 -2.50 8.90 6.60
C LYS A 30 -1.38 8.13 5.89
N VAL A 31 -1.17 6.85 6.23
CA VAL A 31 -0.20 5.99 5.51
C VAL A 31 -0.56 5.92 4.03
N GLN A 32 -1.82 5.63 3.70
CA GLN A 32 -2.30 5.54 2.32
C GLN A 32 -2.13 6.84 1.53
N ALA A 33 -2.36 8.00 2.16
CA ALA A 33 -2.14 9.30 1.54
C ALA A 33 -0.65 9.54 1.21
N ILE A 34 0.25 9.20 2.12
CA ILE A 34 1.70 9.33 1.92
C ILE A 34 2.18 8.41 0.80
N VAL A 35 1.78 7.13 0.85
CA VAL A 35 2.07 6.13 -0.18
C VAL A 35 1.65 6.63 -1.55
N THR A 36 0.38 7.04 -1.69
CA THR A 36 -0.18 7.52 -2.96
C THR A 36 0.61 8.70 -3.52
N ALA A 37 0.91 9.70 -2.67
CA ALA A 37 1.64 10.88 -3.09
C ALA A 37 3.09 10.59 -3.49
N MET A 38 3.76 9.67 -2.79
CA MET A 38 5.14 9.27 -3.13
C MET A 38 5.18 8.44 -4.42
N VAL A 39 4.22 7.53 -4.63
CA VAL A 39 4.09 6.79 -5.90
C VAL A 39 3.82 7.76 -7.06
N ALA A 40 2.88 8.69 -6.88
CA ALA A 40 2.57 9.71 -7.89
C ALA A 40 3.76 10.62 -8.23
N SER A 41 4.68 10.85 -7.27
CA SER A 41 5.90 11.61 -7.51
C SER A 41 7.01 10.81 -8.19
N GLY A 42 6.76 9.56 -8.60
CA GLY A 42 7.77 8.73 -9.23
C GLY A 42 8.73 8.02 -8.27
N ASN A 43 8.44 8.00 -6.95
CA ASN A 43 9.36 7.45 -5.96
C ASN A 43 9.45 5.93 -6.07
N ARG A 44 10.55 5.42 -6.62
CA ARG A 44 10.77 3.98 -6.87
C ARG A 44 10.82 3.14 -5.60
N TYR A 45 11.30 3.69 -4.48
CA TYR A 45 11.27 2.99 -3.20
C TYR A 45 9.82 2.71 -2.78
N MET A 46 8.95 3.71 -2.85
CA MET A 46 7.54 3.52 -2.48
C MET A 46 6.79 2.60 -3.44
N VAL A 47 7.09 2.66 -4.74
CA VAL A 47 6.53 1.72 -5.71
C VAL A 47 6.86 0.28 -5.33
N GLN A 48 8.12 0.01 -4.93
CA GLN A 48 8.52 -1.32 -4.50
C GLN A 48 7.83 -1.74 -3.20
N GLU A 49 7.68 -0.85 -2.21
CA GLU A 49 6.95 -1.13 -0.97
C GLU A 49 5.49 -1.56 -1.24
N VAL A 50 4.80 -0.90 -2.18
CA VAL A 50 3.43 -1.28 -2.56
C VAL A 50 3.39 -2.66 -3.23
N VAL A 51 4.39 -2.98 -4.06
CA VAL A 51 4.53 -4.31 -4.67
C VAL A 51 4.80 -5.38 -3.61
N ASP A 52 5.70 -5.13 -2.67
CA ASP A 52 6.06 -6.05 -1.60
C ASP A 52 4.87 -6.27 -0.65
N GLU A 53 4.06 -5.23 -0.39
CA GLU A 53 2.80 -5.37 0.35
C GLU A 53 1.82 -6.29 -0.39
N LEU A 54 1.67 -6.15 -1.72
CA LEU A 54 0.79 -7.03 -2.51
C LEU A 54 1.24 -8.49 -2.47
N TYR A 55 2.54 -8.78 -2.54
CA TYR A 55 3.06 -10.14 -2.31
C TYR A 55 2.71 -10.65 -0.91
N SER A 56 2.92 -9.82 0.12
CA SER A 56 2.61 -10.18 1.50
C SER A 56 1.12 -10.46 1.72
N LEU A 57 0.24 -9.66 1.11
CA LEU A 57 -1.22 -9.85 1.20
C LEU A 57 -1.65 -11.14 0.50
N ASN A 58 -1.06 -11.46 -0.66
CA ASN A 58 -1.28 -12.74 -1.33
C ASN A 58 -0.84 -13.92 -0.45
N ASP A 59 0.35 -13.85 0.17
CA ASP A 59 0.88 -14.89 1.05
C ASP A 59 0.06 -15.05 2.34
N CYS A 60 -0.57 -13.98 2.83
CA CYS A 60 -1.55 -14.02 3.90
C CYS A 60 -2.91 -14.63 3.48
N GLY A 61 -3.07 -14.98 2.20
CA GLY A 61 -4.25 -15.64 1.67
C GLY A 61 -5.46 -14.73 1.47
N LEU A 62 -5.24 -13.42 1.28
CA LEU A 62 -6.33 -12.51 0.93
C LEU A 62 -6.79 -12.77 -0.51
N GLU A 63 -8.07 -12.53 -0.76
CA GLU A 63 -8.62 -12.51 -2.11
C GLU A 63 -8.16 -11.27 -2.86
N ILE A 64 -8.07 -11.37 -4.19
CA ILE A 64 -7.79 -10.21 -5.05
C ILE A 64 -8.82 -9.10 -4.87
N SER A 65 -10.06 -9.45 -4.51
CA SER A 65 -11.19 -8.54 -4.28
C SER A 65 -11.05 -7.69 -2.99
N HIS A 66 -10.14 -8.07 -2.09
CA HIS A 66 -10.01 -7.45 -0.78
C HIS A 66 -9.63 -5.96 -0.89
N ASN A 67 -10.24 -5.10 -0.05
CA ASN A 67 -10.10 -3.64 -0.14
C ASN A 67 -8.64 -3.16 -0.11
N ALA A 68 -7.79 -3.75 0.74
CA ALA A 68 -6.37 -3.42 0.80
C ALA A 68 -5.62 -3.76 -0.49
N VAL A 69 -5.95 -4.91 -1.11
CA VAL A 69 -5.37 -5.35 -2.38
C VAL A 69 -5.80 -4.41 -3.51
N GLN A 70 -7.10 -4.12 -3.59
CA GLN A 70 -7.65 -3.21 -4.61
C GLN A 70 -7.08 -1.80 -4.48
N PHE A 71 -6.88 -1.28 -3.26
CA PHE A 71 -6.24 0.00 -3.04
C PHE A 71 -4.81 0.03 -3.61
N ASN A 72 -3.98 -0.96 -3.26
CA ASN A 72 -2.58 -1.01 -3.71
C ASN A 72 -2.46 -1.20 -5.22
N LEU A 73 -3.34 -2.03 -5.82
CA LEU A 73 -3.43 -2.15 -7.28
C LEU A 73 -3.82 -0.81 -7.93
N TRP A 74 -4.83 -0.13 -7.39
CA TRP A 74 -5.26 1.18 -7.89
C TRP A 74 -4.15 2.23 -7.80
N VAL A 75 -3.36 2.26 -6.73
CA VAL A 75 -2.21 3.15 -6.58
C VAL A 75 -1.18 2.91 -7.68
N LEU A 76 -0.84 1.65 -7.98
CA LEU A 76 0.09 1.33 -9.07
C LEU A 76 -0.49 1.71 -10.44
N GLU A 77 -1.72 1.30 -10.71
CA GLU A 77 -2.37 1.47 -12.02
C GLU A 77 -2.60 2.95 -12.37
N SER A 78 -3.10 3.73 -11.41
CA SER A 78 -3.41 5.15 -11.62
C SER A 78 -2.16 6.01 -11.80
N ASN A 79 -0.98 5.51 -11.42
CA ASN A 79 0.29 6.22 -11.51
C ASN A 79 1.24 5.64 -12.58
N GLY A 80 0.73 4.79 -13.49
CA GLY A 80 1.46 4.31 -14.66
C GLY A 80 2.32 3.06 -14.43
N TYR A 81 2.26 2.43 -13.25
CA TYR A 81 2.98 1.19 -12.90
C TYR A 81 2.19 -0.06 -13.31
N ILE A 82 1.68 -0.06 -14.55
CA ILE A 82 0.82 -1.12 -15.09
C ILE A 82 1.57 -2.45 -15.20
N LYS A 83 2.88 -2.43 -15.43
CA LYS A 83 3.69 -3.65 -15.51
C LYS A 83 3.76 -4.33 -14.15
N GLU A 84 4.06 -3.57 -13.10
CA GLU A 84 4.10 -4.00 -11.72
C GLU A 84 2.75 -4.55 -11.28
N ALA A 85 1.66 -3.81 -11.55
CA ALA A 85 0.29 -4.24 -11.26
C ALA A 85 -0.09 -5.55 -11.99
N LYS A 86 0.29 -5.70 -13.27
CA LYS A 86 0.04 -6.95 -14.02
C LYS A 86 0.80 -8.13 -13.42
N THR A 87 2.06 -7.95 -13.02
CA THR A 87 2.85 -9.01 -12.39
C THR A 87 2.15 -9.52 -11.13
N VAL A 88 1.77 -8.63 -10.21
CA VAL A 88 1.10 -9.05 -8.95
C VAL A 88 -0.32 -9.59 -9.18
N ARG A 89 -1.03 -9.17 -10.23
CA ARG A 89 -2.34 -9.78 -10.60
C ARG A 89 -2.22 -11.23 -11.06
N THR A 90 -1.05 -11.65 -11.53
CA THR A 90 -0.80 -13.05 -11.92
C THR A 90 -0.42 -13.97 -10.75
N LEU A 91 -0.41 -13.44 -9.52
CA LEU A 91 -0.25 -14.27 -8.34
C LEU A 91 -1.47 -15.19 -8.18
N GLY A 92 -1.26 -16.34 -7.54
CA GLY A 92 -2.30 -17.31 -7.24
C GLY A 92 -3.18 -16.85 -6.07
N TRP A 93 -3.82 -15.69 -6.21
CA TRP A 93 -4.76 -15.15 -5.23
C TRP A 93 -5.84 -16.20 -4.91
N ASN A 94 -6.23 -16.25 -3.63
CA ASN A 94 -7.26 -17.16 -3.14
C ASN A 94 -8.65 -16.87 -3.73
#